data_AF-A0A813I1W1-F1
#
_entry.id   AF-A0A813I1W1-F1
#
_cell.length_a   1.000
_cell.length_b   1.000
_cell.length_c   1.000
_cell.angle_alpha   90.00
_cell.angle_beta   90.00
_cell.angle_gamma   90.00
#
_symmetry.space_group_name_H-M   'P 1'
#
loop_
_entity.id
_entity.type
_entity.pdbx_description
1 polymer ?
#
loop_
_entity_poly.entity_id
_entity_poly.type
_entity_poly.pdbx_seq_one_letter_code
_entity_poly.pdbx_strand_id
1 'polypeptide(L)'
;MCFFLVSRSNPAKTLAKQQPISSVFAWPVMTGLALQLMVHLTVLFSGWKLANEHRSKDFKRDLEGDFEPNLTNSVVFLLMAAMHASSFLANYEGHPFMQPLRANKALLYSLILFVTTILTAALEVVPELNSSLSLVLAPTDEFRQRIVMLVVADIVLSVALSTGIGLLAVRWRGQAAERRAKERGLGLGSRDAEDADNKASSGKRSSKSSGSSKVSKVLVEG
;
A
#
# COMPACT_ATOMS: atom_id res chain seq x y z
N MET A 1 14.77 -12.59 5.62
CA MET A 1 13.89 -12.68 6.81
C MET A 1 12.46 -12.21 6.56
N CYS A 2 12.24 -11.11 5.82
CA CYS A 2 10.90 -10.58 5.52
C CYS A 2 9.95 -11.63 4.90
N PHE A 3 10.39 -12.38 3.89
CA PHE A 3 9.60 -13.47 3.28
C PHE A 3 9.05 -14.48 4.30
N PHE A 4 9.90 -14.93 5.22
CA PHE A 4 9.52 -15.87 6.28
C PHE A 4 8.54 -15.27 7.29
N LEU A 5 8.65 -13.97 7.57
CA LEU A 5 7.77 -13.27 8.49
C LEU A 5 6.42 -12.92 7.85
N VAL A 6 6.37 -12.75 6.53
CA VAL A 6 5.13 -12.65 5.76
C VAL A 6 4.37 -13.97 5.82
N SER A 7 5.03 -15.13 5.62
CA SER A 7 4.36 -16.44 5.66
C SER A 7 3.83 -16.83 7.05
N ARG A 8 4.30 -16.18 8.12
CA ARG A 8 3.76 -16.33 9.49
C ARG A 8 2.70 -15.29 9.87
N SER A 9 2.19 -14.53 8.92
CA SER A 9 1.13 -13.57 9.21
C SER A 9 -0.21 -14.27 9.46
N ASN A 10 -0.85 -13.90 10.57
CA ASN A 10 -2.13 -14.49 10.94
C ASN A 10 -3.29 -13.89 10.13
N PRO A 11 -4.33 -14.69 9.82
CA PRO A 11 -5.56 -14.18 9.24
C PRO A 11 -6.27 -13.21 10.17
N ALA A 12 -7.10 -12.34 9.60
CA ALA A 12 -7.93 -11.43 10.38
C ALA A 12 -8.91 -12.22 11.27
N LYS A 13 -9.15 -11.74 12.50
CA LYS A 13 -10.03 -12.40 13.48
C LYS A 13 -11.52 -12.33 13.11
N THR A 14 -11.88 -11.42 12.22
CA THR A 14 -13.27 -11.17 11.80
C THR A 14 -13.43 -11.48 10.31
N LEU A 15 -14.55 -12.10 9.94
CA LEU A 15 -14.84 -12.37 8.53
C LEU A 15 -15.07 -11.07 7.76
N ALA A 16 -14.34 -10.90 6.67
CA ALA A 16 -14.52 -9.76 5.77
C ALA A 16 -15.80 -9.93 4.95
N LYS A 17 -16.55 -8.83 4.78
CA LYS A 17 -17.73 -8.79 3.88
C LYS A 17 -17.33 -8.93 2.40
N GLN A 18 -16.09 -8.56 2.06
CA GLN A 18 -15.54 -8.68 0.71
C GLN A 18 -14.91 -10.04 0.49
N GLN A 19 -14.96 -10.54 -0.75
CA GLN A 19 -14.28 -11.77 -1.15
C GLN A 19 -12.83 -11.49 -1.55
N PRO A 20 -11.90 -12.42 -1.27
CA PRO A 20 -10.53 -12.33 -1.76
C PRO A 20 -10.50 -12.45 -3.29
N ILE A 21 -9.42 -11.97 -3.91
CA ILE A 21 -9.18 -12.15 -5.33
C ILE A 21 -9.06 -13.65 -5.64
N SER A 22 -9.79 -14.12 -6.64
CA SER A 22 -9.88 -15.56 -6.97
C SER A 22 -8.77 -16.06 -7.90
N SER A 23 -7.97 -15.15 -8.46
CA SER A 23 -6.89 -15.48 -9.39
C SER A 23 -5.76 -14.47 -9.30
N VAL A 24 -4.52 -14.97 -9.38
CA VAL A 24 -3.31 -14.15 -9.52
C VAL A 24 -3.27 -13.41 -10.85
N PHE A 25 -3.99 -13.90 -11.87
CA PHE A 25 -4.13 -13.25 -13.17
C PHE A 25 -5.30 -12.26 -13.22
N ALA A 26 -5.90 -11.92 -12.06
CA ALA A 26 -6.89 -10.87 -12.02
C ALA A 26 -6.27 -9.54 -12.47
N TRP A 27 -7.03 -8.76 -13.24
CA TRP A 27 -6.54 -7.50 -13.81
C TRP A 27 -5.87 -6.56 -12.79
N PRO A 28 -6.36 -6.38 -11.53
CA PRO A 28 -5.71 -5.44 -10.61
C PRO A 28 -4.31 -5.90 -10.21
N VAL A 29 -4.12 -7.21 -10.07
CA VAL A 29 -2.84 -7.82 -9.70
C VAL A 29 -1.86 -7.66 -10.86
N MET A 30 -2.28 -8.00 -12.08
CA MET A 30 -1.45 -7.88 -13.27
C MET A 30 -1.10 -6.43 -13.61
N THR A 31 -2.05 -5.52 -13.50
CA THR A 31 -1.79 -4.09 -13.70
C THR A 31 -0.88 -3.53 -12.61
N GLY A 32 -1.09 -3.90 -11.34
CA GLY A 32 -0.21 -3.50 -10.24
C GLY A 32 1.22 -3.96 -10.44
N LEU A 33 1.41 -5.24 -10.76
CA LEU A 33 2.73 -5.82 -11.04
C LEU A 33 3.41 -5.15 -12.24
N ALA A 34 2.67 -4.92 -13.34
CA ALA A 34 3.21 -4.26 -14.52
C ALA A 34 3.65 -2.82 -14.24
N LEU A 35 2.84 -2.04 -13.52
CA LEU A 35 3.20 -0.66 -13.15
C LEU A 35 4.40 -0.64 -12.20
N GLN A 36 4.44 -1.54 -11.22
CA GLN A 36 5.57 -1.68 -10.32
C GLN A 36 6.86 -2.01 -11.09
N LEU A 37 6.80 -2.96 -12.04
CA LEU A 37 7.94 -3.28 -12.91
C LEU A 37 8.41 -2.06 -13.72
N MET A 38 7.47 -1.28 -14.28
CA MET A 38 7.82 -0.07 -15.04
C MET A 38 8.54 0.97 -14.19
N VAL A 39 8.11 1.18 -12.93
CA VAL A 39 8.80 2.08 -11.99
C VAL A 39 10.21 1.58 -11.71
N HIS A 40 10.35 0.30 -11.34
CA HIS A 40 11.65 -0.30 -11.03
C HIS A 40 12.62 -0.19 -12.21
N LEU A 41 12.19 -0.54 -13.42
CA LEU A 41 13.03 -0.43 -14.62
C LEU A 41 13.43 1.01 -14.92
N THR A 42 12.51 1.96 -14.77
CA THR A 42 12.79 3.39 -15.02
C THR A 42 13.82 3.92 -14.03
N VAL A 43 13.65 3.62 -12.73
CA VAL A 43 14.58 4.02 -11.69
C VAL A 43 15.95 3.35 -11.87
N LEU A 44 15.96 2.04 -12.13
CA LEU A 44 17.19 1.27 -12.35
C LEU A 44 17.98 1.83 -13.53
N PHE A 45 17.32 2.04 -14.67
CA PHE A 45 17.96 2.56 -15.88
C PHE A 45 18.49 3.98 -15.66
N SER A 46 17.74 4.84 -14.96
CA SER A 46 18.15 6.21 -14.66
C SER A 46 19.40 6.25 -13.77
N GLY A 47 19.42 5.43 -12.71
CA GLY A 47 20.58 5.37 -11.80
C GLY A 47 21.80 4.72 -12.46
N TRP A 48 21.60 3.64 -13.21
CA TRP A 48 22.67 3.02 -13.99
C TRP A 48 23.28 4.00 -14.99
N LYS A 49 22.45 4.75 -15.72
CA LYS A 49 22.91 5.77 -16.67
C LYS A 49 23.75 6.84 -15.97
N LEU A 50 23.25 7.39 -14.86
CA LEU A 50 23.94 8.40 -14.07
C LEU A 50 25.32 7.90 -13.57
N ALA A 51 25.38 6.65 -13.10
CA ALA A 51 26.63 6.03 -12.67
C ALA A 51 27.62 5.81 -13.84
N ASN A 52 27.11 5.41 -15.01
CA ASN A 52 27.93 5.20 -16.19
C ASN A 52 28.52 6.49 -16.77
N GLU A 53 27.88 7.64 -16.58
CA GLU A 53 28.43 8.94 -17.00
C GLU A 53 29.76 9.28 -16.29
N HIS A 54 30.01 8.70 -15.13
CA HIS A 54 31.24 8.86 -14.35
C HIS A 54 32.31 7.81 -14.67
N ARG A 55 32.02 6.87 -15.58
CA ARG A 55 32.95 5.83 -15.99
C ARG A 55 33.92 6.36 -17.04
N SER A 56 35.17 5.89 -17.05
CA SER A 56 36.12 6.25 -18.10
C SER A 56 35.61 5.74 -19.47
N LYS A 57 35.85 6.53 -20.53
CA LYS A 57 35.45 6.16 -21.90
C LYS A 57 36.20 4.93 -22.41
N ASP A 58 37.42 4.71 -21.92
CA ASP A 58 38.28 3.58 -22.27
C ASP A 58 38.02 2.34 -21.42
N PHE A 59 36.98 2.37 -20.57
CA PHE A 59 36.65 1.24 -19.71
C PHE A 59 36.30 0.00 -20.53
N LYS A 60 37.10 -1.06 -20.37
CA LYS A 60 36.81 -2.39 -20.92
C LYS A 60 36.17 -3.26 -19.85
N ARG A 61 35.01 -3.83 -20.16
CA ARG A 61 34.35 -4.80 -19.28
C ARG A 61 35.14 -6.10 -19.33
N ASP A 62 35.68 -6.47 -18.18
CA ASP A 62 36.15 -7.83 -17.94
C ASP A 62 34.99 -8.64 -17.36
N LEU A 63 34.63 -9.74 -18.01
CA LEU A 63 33.56 -10.64 -17.58
C LEU A 63 34.09 -11.82 -16.76
N GLU A 64 35.39 -12.08 -16.81
CA GLU A 64 36.06 -13.19 -16.13
C GLU A 64 36.92 -12.73 -14.94
N GLY A 65 37.12 -11.42 -14.79
CA GLY A 65 37.86 -10.82 -13.69
C GLY A 65 37.17 -10.93 -12.33
N ASP A 66 37.96 -10.75 -11.28
CA ASP A 66 37.49 -10.74 -9.89
C ASP A 66 36.59 -9.52 -9.61
N PHE A 67 35.79 -9.61 -8.54
CA PHE A 67 34.93 -8.51 -8.12
C PHE A 67 35.75 -7.31 -7.65
N GLU A 68 35.61 -6.19 -8.35
CA GLU A 68 36.11 -4.89 -7.92
C GLU A 68 34.96 -3.92 -7.60
N PRO A 69 34.95 -3.32 -6.39
CA PRO A 69 33.99 -2.29 -6.03
C PRO A 69 34.06 -1.11 -7.02
N ASN A 70 32.91 -0.73 -7.58
CA ASN A 70 32.81 0.44 -8.44
C ASN A 70 31.48 1.16 -8.25
N LEU A 71 31.41 2.38 -8.77
CA LEU A 71 30.24 3.24 -8.62
C LEU A 71 28.96 2.62 -9.22
N THR A 72 29.06 2.01 -10.40
CA THR A 72 27.92 1.36 -11.05
C THR A 72 27.36 0.21 -10.20
N ASN A 73 28.24 -0.64 -9.65
CA ASN A 73 27.85 -1.75 -8.78
C ASN A 73 27.16 -1.24 -7.51
N SER A 74 27.70 -0.17 -6.91
CA SER A 74 27.18 0.42 -5.68
C SER A 74 25.78 1.00 -5.88
N VAL A 75 25.58 1.74 -6.98
CA VAL A 75 24.30 2.34 -7.35
C VAL A 75 23.25 1.28 -7.66
N VAL A 76 23.60 0.30 -8.50
CA VAL A 76 22.68 -0.80 -8.85
C VAL A 76 22.32 -1.60 -7.60
N PHE A 77 23.27 -1.88 -6.72
CA PHE A 77 23.00 -2.56 -5.45
C PHE A 77 21.99 -1.80 -4.59
N LEU A 78 22.20 -0.50 -4.37
CA LEU A 78 21.28 0.32 -3.56
C LEU A 78 19.87 0.37 -4.14
N LEU A 79 19.75 0.53 -5.47
CA LEU A 79 18.45 0.56 -6.15
C LEU A 79 17.76 -0.81 -6.11
N MET A 80 18.48 -1.90 -6.35
CA MET A 80 17.92 -3.25 -6.24
C MET A 80 17.49 -3.58 -4.80
N ALA A 81 18.26 -3.16 -3.80
CA ALA A 81 17.88 -3.31 -2.39
C ALA A 81 16.60 -2.54 -2.07
N ALA A 82 16.48 -1.30 -2.58
CA ALA A 82 15.25 -0.50 -2.46
C ALA A 82 14.05 -1.18 -3.14
N MET A 83 14.23 -1.74 -4.34
CA MET A 83 13.20 -2.49 -5.08
C MET A 83 12.73 -3.73 -4.33
N HIS A 84 13.64 -4.45 -3.66
CA HIS A 84 13.26 -5.56 -2.80
C HIS A 84 12.41 -5.07 -1.62
N ALA A 85 12.80 -3.98 -0.97
CA ALA A 85 12.03 -3.42 0.15
C ALA A 85 10.64 -2.98 -0.33
N SER A 86 10.57 -2.20 -1.42
CA SER A 86 9.33 -1.69 -1.98
C SER A 86 8.40 -2.80 -2.45
N SER A 87 8.94 -3.88 -3.03
CA SER A 87 8.17 -5.07 -3.38
C SER A 87 7.50 -5.71 -2.17
N PHE A 88 8.21 -5.84 -1.03
CA PHE A 88 7.61 -6.37 0.19
C PHE A 88 6.53 -5.43 0.75
N LEU A 89 6.73 -4.10 0.70
CA LEU A 89 5.70 -3.15 1.16
C LEU A 89 4.46 -3.17 0.27
N ALA A 90 4.65 -3.10 -1.05
CA ALA A 90 3.57 -2.98 -2.03
C ALA A 90 2.70 -4.24 -2.10
N ASN A 91 3.30 -5.41 -1.85
CA ASN A 91 2.62 -6.71 -1.94
C ASN A 91 2.19 -7.27 -0.58
N TYR A 92 2.38 -6.54 0.52
CA TYR A 92 1.86 -6.96 1.80
C TYR A 92 0.33 -6.84 1.83
N GLU A 93 -0.36 -7.97 1.71
CA GLU A 93 -1.80 -8.03 1.92
C GLU A 93 -2.10 -7.96 3.42
N GLY A 94 -2.75 -6.86 3.83
CA GLY A 94 -3.21 -6.64 5.19
C GLY A 94 -4.73 -6.77 5.32
N HIS A 95 -5.32 -5.86 6.10
CA HIS A 95 -6.76 -5.80 6.30
C HIS A 95 -7.51 -5.63 4.97
N PRO A 96 -8.65 -6.33 4.74
CA PRO A 96 -9.46 -7.06 5.72
C PRO A 96 -9.24 -8.57 5.82
N PHE A 97 -8.31 -9.15 5.06
CA PHE A 97 -8.12 -10.60 5.04
C PHE A 97 -7.03 -11.07 6.01
N MET A 98 -5.99 -10.27 6.15
CA MET A 98 -4.83 -10.52 7.00
C MET A 98 -4.74 -9.46 8.10
N GLN A 99 -3.93 -9.73 9.13
CA GLN A 99 -3.57 -8.72 10.11
C GLN A 99 -2.89 -7.52 9.43
N PRO A 100 -3.08 -6.28 9.92
CA PRO A 100 -2.35 -5.13 9.41
C PRO A 100 -0.86 -5.25 9.72
N LEU A 101 0.00 -4.63 8.89
CA LEU A 101 1.46 -4.68 9.06
C LEU A 101 1.90 -4.25 10.46
N ARG A 102 1.20 -3.28 11.07
CA ARG A 102 1.45 -2.79 12.42
C ARG A 102 1.20 -3.82 13.53
N ALA A 103 0.36 -4.82 13.28
CA ALA A 103 0.12 -5.91 14.24
C ALA A 103 1.25 -6.95 14.19
N ASN A 104 1.89 -7.14 13.03
CA ASN A 104 3.06 -8.02 12.89
C ASN A 104 4.35 -7.25 13.24
N LYS A 105 4.62 -7.06 14.54
CA LYS A 105 5.79 -6.30 15.03
C LYS A 105 7.11 -6.81 14.47
N ALA A 106 7.28 -8.13 14.35
CA ALA A 106 8.51 -8.72 13.83
C ALA A 106 8.74 -8.32 12.36
N LEU A 107 7.71 -8.45 11.51
CA LEU A 107 7.78 -8.02 10.11
C LEU A 107 8.01 -6.51 10.01
N LEU A 108 7.28 -5.71 10.79
CA LEU A 108 7.42 -4.25 10.81
C LEU A 108 8.85 -3.83 11.16
N TYR A 109 9.42 -4.33 12.26
CA TYR A 109 10.78 -3.97 12.65
C TYR A 109 11.83 -4.46 11.67
N SER A 110 11.65 -5.64 11.06
CA SER A 110 12.56 -6.13 10.03
C SER A 110 12.56 -5.24 8.78
N LEU A 111 11.39 -4.71 8.41
CA LEU A 111 11.21 -3.85 7.25
C LEU A 111 11.72 -2.43 7.51
N ILE A 112 11.46 -1.89 8.71
CA ILE A 112 12.04 -0.62 9.16
C ILE A 112 13.56 -0.71 9.14
N LEU A 113 14.13 -1.75 9.78
CA LEU A 113 15.59 -1.96 9.77
C LEU A 113 16.14 -2.02 8.35
N PHE A 114 15.48 -2.77 7.46
CA PHE A 114 15.96 -2.91 6.08
C PHE A 114 15.94 -1.57 5.32
N VAL A 115 14.82 -0.84 5.36
CA VAL A 115 14.69 0.47 4.70
C VAL A 115 15.66 1.48 5.31
N THR A 116 15.79 1.52 6.64
CA THR A 116 16.75 2.40 7.31
C THR A 116 18.17 2.09 6.90
N THR A 117 18.59 0.82 6.86
CA THR A 117 19.94 0.44 6.40
C THR A 117 20.20 0.90 4.96
N ILE A 118 19.24 0.73 4.04
CA ILE A 118 19.36 1.20 2.66
C ILE A 118 19.53 2.73 2.62
N LEU A 119 18.70 3.48 3.36
CA LEU A 119 18.76 4.93 3.39
C LEU A 119 20.06 5.44 4.04
N THR A 120 20.51 4.82 5.13
CA THR A 120 21.78 5.14 5.79
C THR A 120 22.96 4.91 4.85
N ALA A 121 22.96 3.80 4.11
CA ALA A 121 24.00 3.50 3.11
C ALA A 121 23.95 4.46 1.92
N ALA A 122 22.76 4.81 1.42
CA ALA A 122 22.58 5.75 0.30
C ALA A 122 22.91 7.20 0.67
N LEU A 123 22.66 7.60 1.93
CA LEU A 123 23.04 8.91 2.47
C LEU A 123 24.50 8.97 2.92
N GLU A 124 25.20 7.85 2.96
CA GLU A 124 26.62 7.75 3.37
C GLU A 124 26.88 8.29 4.80
N VAL A 125 25.89 8.16 5.69
CA VAL A 125 25.98 8.66 7.08
C VAL A 125 26.98 7.85 7.90
N VAL A 126 27.16 6.56 7.56
CA VAL A 126 28.06 5.62 8.25
C VAL A 126 29.01 5.01 7.21
N PRO A 127 30.16 5.64 6.92
CA PRO A 127 31.09 5.16 5.89
C PRO A 127 31.58 3.73 6.11
N GLU A 128 31.70 3.28 7.36
CA GLU A 128 32.13 1.92 7.71
C GLU A 128 31.13 0.87 7.20
N LEU A 129 29.82 1.20 7.18
CA LEU A 129 28.79 0.36 6.61
C LEU A 129 28.96 0.26 5.09
N ASN A 130 29.23 1.39 4.42
CA ASN A 130 29.49 1.43 2.98
C ASN A 130 30.70 0.56 2.63
N SER A 131 31.82 0.69 3.35
CA SER A 131 33.00 -0.15 3.14
C SER A 131 32.74 -1.63 3.39
N SER A 132 31.98 -1.98 4.43
CA SER A 132 31.62 -3.38 4.74
C SER A 132 30.75 -4.03 3.65
N LEU A 133 29.97 -3.21 2.93
CA LEU A 133 29.14 -3.63 1.80
C LEU A 133 29.84 -3.48 0.45
N SER A 134 31.13 -3.13 0.43
CA SER A 134 31.89 -2.85 -0.79
C SER A 134 31.23 -1.78 -1.68
N LEU A 135 30.64 -0.76 -1.04
CA LEU A 135 30.04 0.39 -1.70
C LEU A 135 31.04 1.51 -1.85
N VAL A 136 31.21 1.97 -3.09
CA VAL A 136 31.98 3.15 -3.45
C VAL A 136 31.15 4.40 -3.15
N LEU A 137 31.75 5.34 -2.43
CA LEU A 137 31.12 6.62 -2.11
C LEU A 137 30.84 7.45 -3.37
N ALA A 138 29.80 8.25 -3.31
CA ALA A 138 29.38 9.14 -4.36
C ALA A 138 30.49 10.16 -4.69
N PRO A 139 30.73 10.44 -5.98
CA PRO A 139 31.76 11.39 -6.39
C PRO A 139 31.41 12.83 -6.01
N THR A 140 30.12 13.16 -5.92
CA THR A 140 29.62 14.50 -5.56
C THR A 140 28.37 14.41 -4.70
N ASP A 141 28.11 15.44 -3.91
CA ASP A 141 26.89 15.55 -3.11
C ASP A 141 25.62 15.59 -3.98
N GLU A 142 25.68 16.22 -5.15
CA GLU A 142 24.58 16.24 -6.11
C GLU A 142 24.26 14.81 -6.61
N PHE A 143 25.29 14.04 -6.94
CA PHE A 143 25.13 12.64 -7.32
C PHE A 143 24.46 11.83 -6.20
N ARG A 144 24.97 11.96 -4.96
CA ARG A 144 24.40 11.30 -3.79
C ARG A 144 22.91 11.62 -3.63
N GLN A 145 22.55 12.90 -3.69
CA GLN A 145 21.15 13.34 -3.59
C GLN A 145 20.28 12.74 -4.69
N ARG A 146 20.76 12.68 -5.94
CA ARG A 146 20.03 12.04 -7.05
C ARG A 146 19.79 10.55 -6.79
N ILE A 147 20.79 9.81 -6.29
CA ILE A 147 20.63 8.39 -5.95
C ILE A 147 19.63 8.22 -4.81
N VAL A 148 19.70 9.04 -3.76
CA VAL A 148 18.73 9.01 -2.65
C VAL A 148 17.31 9.31 -3.15
N MET A 149 17.15 10.30 -4.03
CA MET A 149 15.86 10.60 -4.66
C MET A 149 15.32 9.42 -5.44
N LEU A 150 16.16 8.72 -6.21
CA LEU A 150 15.78 7.53 -6.96
C LEU A 150 15.36 6.37 -6.03
N VAL A 151 16.10 6.13 -4.95
CA VAL A 151 15.76 5.13 -3.92
C VAL A 151 14.39 5.44 -3.29
N VAL A 152 14.18 6.68 -2.86
CA VAL A 152 12.91 7.10 -2.24
C VAL A 152 11.77 7.05 -3.25
N ALA A 153 12.00 7.51 -4.49
CA ALA A 153 11.02 7.48 -5.55
C ALA A 153 10.57 6.05 -5.88
N ASP A 154 11.50 5.09 -5.96
CA ASP A 154 11.17 3.67 -6.17
C ASP A 154 10.20 3.16 -5.10
N ILE A 155 10.56 3.39 -3.82
CA ILE A 155 9.76 2.90 -2.68
C ILE A 155 8.39 3.56 -2.67
N VAL A 156 8.34 4.88 -2.78
CA VAL A 156 7.08 5.63 -2.69
C VAL A 156 6.17 5.37 -3.88
N LEU A 157 6.67 5.47 -5.12
CA LEU A 157 5.84 5.30 -6.32
C LEU A 157 5.35 3.87 -6.46
N SER A 158 6.20 2.87 -6.21
CA SER A 158 5.78 1.46 -6.29
C SER A 158 4.68 1.14 -5.28
N VAL A 159 4.84 1.58 -4.03
CA VAL A 159 3.83 1.36 -2.99
C VAL A 159 2.55 2.15 -3.29
N ALA A 160 2.65 3.40 -3.71
CA ALA A 160 1.51 4.26 -3.99
C ALA A 160 0.68 3.75 -5.18
N LEU A 161 1.34 3.36 -6.29
CA LEU A 161 0.65 2.84 -7.48
C LEU A 161 -0.02 1.50 -7.20
N SER A 162 0.69 0.56 -6.59
CA SER A 162 0.13 -0.76 -6.25
C SER A 162 -1.05 -0.62 -5.28
N THR A 163 -0.93 0.21 -4.25
CA THR A 163 -2.03 0.51 -3.31
C THR A 163 -3.20 1.19 -4.03
N GLY A 164 -2.92 2.15 -4.90
CA GLY A 164 -3.92 2.88 -5.67
C GLY A 164 -4.76 1.98 -6.59
N ILE A 165 -4.11 1.06 -7.31
CA ILE A 165 -4.79 0.04 -8.14
C ILE A 165 -5.63 -0.89 -7.27
N GLY A 166 -5.10 -1.33 -6.12
CA GLY A 166 -5.84 -2.15 -5.16
C GLY A 166 -7.12 -1.47 -4.67
N LEU A 167 -7.02 -0.20 -4.26
CA LEU A 167 -8.16 0.61 -3.81
C LEU A 167 -9.19 0.82 -4.92
N LEU A 168 -8.73 1.16 -6.13
CA LEU A 168 -9.58 1.32 -7.30
C LEU A 168 -10.34 0.03 -7.60
N ALA A 169 -9.67 -1.12 -7.54
CA ALA A 169 -10.28 -2.41 -7.79
C ALA A 169 -11.30 -2.81 -6.72
N VAL A 170 -11.05 -2.50 -5.45
CA VAL A 170 -12.03 -2.70 -4.36
C VAL A 170 -13.28 -1.85 -4.63
N ARG A 171 -13.10 -0.57 -4.99
CA ARG A 171 -14.22 0.33 -5.31
C ARG A 171 -15.02 -0.16 -6.52
N TRP A 172 -14.33 -0.63 -7.57
CA TRP A 172 -14.99 -1.13 -8.78
C TRP A 172 -15.76 -2.43 -8.53
N ARG A 173 -15.20 -3.36 -7.73
CA ARG A 173 -15.89 -4.59 -7.31
C ARG A 173 -17.10 -4.31 -6.42
N GLY A 174 -17.01 -3.33 -5.51
CA GLY A 174 -18.13 -2.91 -4.67
C GLY A 174 -19.32 -2.43 -5.51
N GLN A 175 -19.06 -1.54 -6.47
CA GLN A 175 -20.07 -1.04 -7.39
C GLN A 175 -20.66 -2.15 -8.28
N ALA A 176 -19.83 -3.07 -8.77
CA ALA A 176 -20.30 -4.21 -9.56
C ALA A 176 -21.16 -5.18 -8.73
N ALA A 177 -20.82 -5.40 -7.46
CA ALA A 177 -21.61 -6.23 -6.54
C ALA A 177 -22.97 -5.59 -6.23
N GLU A 178 -23.02 -4.28 -6.02
CA GLU A 178 -24.28 -3.55 -5.84
C GLU A 178 -25.21 -3.65 -7.06
N ARG A 179 -24.65 -3.53 -8.27
CA ARG A 179 -25.42 -3.71 -9.52
C ARG A 179 -26.01 -5.12 -9.63
N ARG A 180 -25.20 -6.15 -9.38
CA ARG A 180 -25.67 -7.55 -9.38
C ARG A 180 -26.73 -7.85 -8.32
N ALA A 181 -26.62 -7.22 -7.15
CA ALA A 181 -27.63 -7.34 -6.10
C ALA A 181 -28.97 -6.74 -6.53
N LYS A 182 -28.95 -5.57 -7.20
CA LYS A 182 -30.15 -4.95 -7.77
C LYS A 182 -30.77 -5.82 -8.88
N GLU A 183 -29.97 -6.35 -9.79
CA GLU A 183 -30.42 -7.23 -10.88
C GLU A 183 -31.08 -8.53 -10.37
N ARG A 184 -30.57 -9.08 -9.26
CA ARG A 184 -31.13 -10.31 -8.65
C ARG A 184 -32.35 -10.06 -7.76
N GLY A 185 -32.87 -8.83 -7.70
CA GLY A 185 -33.96 -8.47 -6.81
C GLY A 185 -33.60 -8.57 -5.32
N LEU A 186 -32.31 -8.80 -5.00
CA LEU A 186 -31.76 -8.86 -3.64
C LEU A 186 -31.47 -7.46 -3.10
N GLY A 187 -32.17 -6.44 -3.62
CA GLY A 187 -32.00 -5.06 -3.21
C GLY A 187 -31.96 -4.99 -1.69
N LEU A 188 -30.89 -4.42 -1.13
CA LEU A 188 -30.84 -4.00 0.27
C LEU A 188 -31.87 -2.87 0.45
N GLY A 189 -33.16 -3.21 0.39
CA GLY A 189 -34.29 -2.32 0.62
C GLY A 189 -34.47 -2.00 2.11
N SER A 190 -33.60 -2.49 2.98
CA SER A 190 -33.71 -2.32 4.43
C SER A 190 -33.04 -1.06 4.97
N ARG A 191 -32.66 -0.08 4.14
CA ARG A 191 -32.34 1.28 4.64
C ARG A 191 -33.40 2.29 4.22
N ASP A 192 -33.83 2.26 2.97
CA ASP A 192 -34.90 3.16 2.51
C ASP A 192 -36.28 2.74 3.05
N ALA A 193 -36.55 1.44 3.24
CA ALA A 193 -37.80 1.00 3.88
C ALA A 193 -37.79 1.21 5.40
N GLU A 194 -36.63 1.12 6.06
CA GLU A 194 -36.53 1.31 7.51
C GLU A 194 -36.59 2.81 7.87
N ASP A 195 -35.99 3.70 7.06
CA ASP A 195 -36.14 5.16 7.19
C ASP A 195 -37.54 5.66 6.74
N ALA A 196 -38.17 5.02 5.75
CA ALA A 196 -39.55 5.32 5.37
C ALA A 196 -40.56 4.85 6.42
N ASP A 197 -40.36 3.69 7.04
CA ASP A 197 -41.22 3.18 8.12
C ASP A 197 -40.99 3.95 9.44
N ASN A 198 -39.76 4.38 9.74
CA ASN A 198 -39.50 5.30 10.87
C ASN A 198 -40.08 6.70 10.63
N LYS A 199 -40.05 7.24 9.40
CA LYS A 199 -40.74 8.49 9.07
C LYS A 199 -42.26 8.34 9.13
N ALA A 200 -42.81 7.22 8.68
CA ALA A 200 -44.25 6.94 8.72
C ALA A 200 -44.77 6.72 10.15
N SER A 201 -43.98 6.07 11.02
CA SER A 201 -44.32 5.85 12.43
C SER A 201 -44.20 7.13 13.29
N SER A 202 -43.21 7.98 12.99
CA SER A 202 -43.04 9.31 13.59
C SER A 202 -44.17 10.28 13.20
N GLY A 203 -44.59 10.28 11.92
CA GLY A 203 -45.70 11.12 11.44
C GLY A 203 -47.07 10.76 12.03
N LYS A 204 -47.32 9.47 12.32
CA LYS A 204 -48.58 9.00 12.94
C LYS A 204 -48.66 9.23 14.46
N ARG A 205 -47.54 9.38 15.16
CA ARG A 205 -47.53 9.72 16.61
C ARG A 205 -47.82 11.20 16.88
N SER A 206 -47.45 12.09 15.96
CA SER A 206 -47.71 13.53 16.10
C SER A 206 -49.20 13.88 15.88
N SER A 207 -49.91 13.17 14.99
CA SER A 207 -51.32 13.47 14.67
C SER A 207 -52.36 12.92 15.65
N LYS A 208 -51.96 12.03 16.59
CA LYS A 208 -52.88 11.45 17.59
C LYS A 208 -52.91 12.16 18.95
N SER A 209 -52.09 13.18 19.19
CA SER A 209 -52.07 13.89 20.48
C SER A 209 -52.84 15.21 20.53
N SER A 210 -53.39 15.70 19.41
CA SER A 210 -54.06 17.02 19.36
C SER A 210 -55.59 16.99 19.51
N GLY A 211 -56.19 15.83 19.82
CA GLY A 211 -57.63 15.63 19.74
C GLY A 211 -58.28 14.97 20.95
N SER A 212 -58.01 15.42 22.18
CA SER A 212 -58.93 15.22 23.31
C SER A 212 -58.46 15.98 24.56
N SER A 213 -58.87 17.25 24.72
CA SER A 213 -58.91 17.89 26.05
C SER A 213 -59.76 19.16 26.01
N LYS A 214 -61.07 19.00 25.84
CA LYS A 214 -62.07 19.99 26.25
C LYS A 214 -63.38 19.23 26.44
N VAL A 215 -63.71 18.89 27.69
CA VAL A 215 -65.06 18.83 28.26
C VAL A 215 -64.95 18.39 29.73
N SER A 216 -65.66 19.13 30.58
CA SER A 216 -66.07 18.83 31.96
C SER A 216 -65.07 18.95 33.11
N LYS A 217 -65.12 20.11 33.78
CA LYS A 217 -65.02 20.18 35.24
C LYS A 217 -66.11 21.13 35.76
N VAL A 218 -67.21 20.54 36.20
CA VAL A 218 -68.27 21.17 37.01
C VAL A 218 -68.57 20.22 38.17
N LEU A 219 -68.42 20.74 39.39
CA LEU A 219 -68.92 20.28 40.70
C LEU A 219 -68.43 18.94 41.24
N VAL A 220 -67.81 18.94 42.45
CA VAL A 220 -68.46 18.63 43.75
C VAL A 220 -67.48 18.95 44.90
N GLU A 221 -68.04 19.69 45.87
CA GLU A 221 -67.80 19.92 47.32
C GLU A 221 -66.49 19.55 48.05
N GLY A 222 -66.17 20.44 49.00
CA GLY A 222 -65.12 20.37 50.02
C GLY A 222 -64.79 21.77 50.54
#